data_AF-A0AAW2FG42-F1
#
_entry.id   AF-A0AAW2FG42-F1
#
_cell.length_a   1.000
_cell.length_b   1.000
_cell.length_c   1.000
_cell.angle_alpha   90.00
_cell.angle_beta   90.00
_cell.angle_gamma   90.00
#
_symmetry.space_group_name_H-M   'P 1'
#
loop_
_entity.id
_entity.type
_entity.pdbx_description
1 polymer ?
#
loop_
_entity_poly.entity_id
_entity_poly.type
_entity_poly.pdbx_seq_one_letter_code
_entity_poly.pdbx_strand_id
1 'polypeptide(L)'
;MLSNFVREYNINRVFLSFSGLWPFQDRLVKNVLRTFCVLLEISSYAPEILLLCDHWDNSQMIFDAGYQFIFTTSFVGRGLHNIWNQDRLQQLCIAIDNHWDIFTDDLEVQVMKNYSSLSRKFTKLFAGLLIVMLLTFVAIPLAPVLLDVIMPINESRPRIFAVEVEFRLNKEDYFIFIFGYTTAIILVGINIVMGVDAMHIMCTAHACSLFAAVR
;
A
#
# COMPACT_ATOMS: atom_id res chain seq x y z
N MET A 1 9.22 -1.17 -24.75
CA MET A 1 9.41 -2.46 -24.04
C MET A 1 8.25 -2.57 -23.06
N LEU A 2 7.39 -3.58 -23.18
CA LEU A 2 6.10 -3.74 -22.48
C LEU A 2 4.88 -2.95 -23.02
N SER A 3 4.67 -2.86 -24.34
CA SER A 3 3.54 -2.09 -24.90
C SER A 3 2.18 -2.70 -24.58
N ASN A 4 2.04 -4.02 -24.68
CA ASN A 4 0.78 -4.71 -24.42
C ASN A 4 0.46 -4.72 -22.93
N PHE A 5 1.46 -5.00 -22.10
CA PHE A 5 1.32 -4.93 -20.64
C PHE A 5 0.89 -3.53 -20.20
N VAL A 6 1.52 -2.48 -20.72
CA VAL A 6 1.14 -1.10 -20.35
C VAL A 6 -0.28 -0.79 -20.83
N ARG A 7 -0.66 -1.19 -22.04
CA ARG A 7 -2.03 -1.00 -22.55
C ARG A 7 -3.08 -1.60 -21.61
N GLU A 8 -2.83 -2.81 -21.12
CA GLU A 8 -3.82 -3.57 -20.36
C GLU A 8 -3.75 -3.35 -18.84
N TYR A 9 -2.56 -3.07 -18.30
CA TYR A 9 -2.25 -3.17 -16.87
C TYR A 9 -1.51 -1.94 -16.31
N ASN A 10 -1.63 -0.77 -16.96
CA ASN A 10 -0.96 0.47 -16.55
C ASN A 10 -1.17 0.83 -15.06
N ILE A 11 -2.34 0.55 -14.50
CA ILE A 11 -2.67 0.87 -13.10
C ILE A 11 -1.71 0.14 -12.13
N ASN A 12 -1.45 -1.15 -12.38
CA ASN A 12 -0.54 -1.95 -11.56
C ASN A 12 0.89 -1.40 -11.62
N ARG A 13 1.33 -1.00 -12.81
CA ARG A 13 2.63 -0.33 -13.01
C ARG A 13 2.72 0.94 -12.15
N VAL A 14 1.71 1.81 -12.22
CA VAL A 14 1.69 3.08 -11.50
C VAL A 14 1.78 2.85 -9.99
N PHE A 15 1.00 1.93 -9.42
CA PHE A 15 1.05 1.63 -7.99
C PHE A 15 2.42 1.13 -7.54
N LEU A 16 3.01 0.16 -8.26
CA LEU A 16 4.36 -0.32 -7.93
C LEU A 16 5.44 0.74 -8.10
N SER A 17 5.25 1.71 -9.00
CA SER A 17 6.26 2.75 -9.27
C SER A 17 6.38 3.77 -8.12
N PHE A 18 5.28 4.06 -7.42
CA PHE A 18 5.29 5.00 -6.29
C PHE A 18 6.20 4.55 -5.14
N SER A 19 6.28 3.24 -4.88
CA SER A 19 7.15 2.67 -3.84
C SER A 19 8.53 2.20 -4.36
N GLY A 20 8.86 2.45 -5.63
CA GLY A 20 10.10 1.94 -6.23
C GLY A 20 10.16 0.40 -6.31
N LEU A 21 8.99 -0.24 -6.38
CA LEU A 21 8.85 -1.69 -6.53
C LEU A 21 8.71 -2.10 -8.01
N TRP A 22 8.44 -1.15 -8.91
CA TRP A 22 8.35 -1.45 -10.34
C TRP A 22 9.73 -1.84 -10.92
N PRO A 23 9.88 -3.04 -11.52
CA PRO A 23 11.20 -3.55 -11.94
C PRO A 23 11.86 -2.73 -13.05
N PHE A 24 11.07 -2.19 -13.99
CA PHE A 24 11.55 -1.45 -15.18
C PHE A 24 11.66 0.07 -14.97
N GLN A 25 11.62 0.52 -13.71
CA GLN A 25 11.84 1.92 -13.37
C GLN A 25 13.32 2.30 -13.43
N ASP A 26 13.62 3.60 -13.61
CA ASP A 26 14.98 4.12 -13.52
C ASP A 26 15.67 3.66 -12.24
N ARG A 27 16.93 3.22 -12.36
CA ARG A 27 17.66 2.57 -11.27
C ARG A 27 17.86 3.48 -10.06
N LEU A 28 18.12 4.77 -10.29
CA LEU A 28 18.31 5.73 -9.19
C LEU A 28 16.99 5.96 -8.48
N VAL A 29 15.94 6.30 -9.24
CA VAL A 29 14.61 6.57 -8.67
C VAL A 29 14.08 5.35 -7.91
N LYS A 30 14.22 4.16 -8.50
CA LYS A 30 13.82 2.88 -7.89
C LYS A 30 14.51 2.66 -6.55
N ASN A 31 15.83 2.81 -6.51
CA ASN A 31 16.61 2.58 -5.29
C ASN A 31 16.31 3.61 -4.21
N VAL A 32 16.18 4.89 -4.57
CA VAL A 32 15.86 5.96 -3.61
C VAL A 32 14.49 5.75 -2.98
N LEU A 33 13.44 5.53 -3.79
CA LEU A 33 12.09 5.30 -3.29
C LEU A 33 12.02 4.04 -2.43
N ARG A 34 12.62 2.94 -2.88
CA ARG A 34 12.67 1.68 -2.15
C ARG A 34 13.34 1.84 -0.79
N THR A 35 14.52 2.45 -0.74
CA THR A 35 15.25 2.66 0.51
C THR A 35 14.45 3.57 1.44
N PHE A 36 13.86 4.64 0.92
CA PHE A 36 13.00 5.53 1.71
C PHE A 36 11.80 4.79 2.31
N CYS A 37 11.01 4.08 1.49
CA CYS A 37 9.83 3.35 1.95
C CYS A 37 10.18 2.29 2.99
N VAL A 38 11.21 1.48 2.74
CA VAL A 38 11.61 0.42 3.68
C VAL A 38 12.11 0.99 5.00
N LEU A 39 12.93 2.05 4.98
CA LEU A 39 13.41 2.70 6.21
C LEU A 39 12.27 3.34 7.01
N LEU A 40 11.31 3.97 6.33
CA LEU A 40 10.16 4.57 6.98
C LEU A 40 9.31 3.52 7.69
N GLU A 41 8.97 2.42 7.02
CA GLU A 41 8.21 1.31 7.61
C GLU A 41 8.97 0.64 8.76
N ILE A 42 10.28 0.39 8.62
CA ILE A 42 11.09 -0.18 9.71
C ILE A 42 11.14 0.75 10.93
N SER A 43 11.09 2.07 10.71
CA SER A 43 11.15 3.03 11.82
C SER A 43 9.91 2.97 12.74
N SER A 44 8.77 2.44 12.26
CA SER A 44 7.54 2.35 13.06
C SER A 44 7.60 1.27 14.15
N TYR A 45 8.48 0.28 14.02
CA TYR A 45 8.66 -0.73 15.06
C TYR A 45 9.08 -0.14 16.40
N ALA A 46 9.89 0.93 16.40
CA ALA A 46 10.34 1.55 17.65
C ALA A 46 9.18 2.12 18.48
N PRO A 47 8.30 3.00 17.96
CA PRO A 47 7.15 3.50 18.72
C PRO A 47 6.11 2.43 19.05
N GLU A 48 5.95 1.39 18.22
CA GLU A 48 5.06 0.25 18.52
C GLU A 48 5.58 -0.58 19.71
N ILE A 49 6.89 -0.86 19.76
CA ILE A 49 7.51 -1.57 20.89
C ILE A 49 7.44 -0.73 22.16
N LEU A 50 7.69 0.58 22.06
CA LEU A 50 7.55 1.49 23.20
C LEU A 50 6.12 1.52 23.73
N LEU A 51 5.12 1.55 22.85
CA LEU A 51 3.71 1.51 23.23
C LEU A 51 3.40 0.25 24.06
N LEU A 52 3.90 -0.90 23.62
CA LEU A 52 3.72 -2.17 24.32
C LEU A 52 4.47 -2.21 25.67
N CYS A 53 5.68 -1.65 25.74
CA CYS A 53 6.48 -1.61 26.97
C CYS A 53 5.91 -0.66 28.02
N ASP A 54 5.47 0.54 27.59
CA ASP A 54 5.05 1.61 28.51
C ASP A 54 3.61 1.39 29.01
N HIS A 55 2.78 0.62 28.28
CA HIS A 55 1.37 0.37 28.61
C HIS A 55 1.01 -1.12 28.74
N TRP A 56 1.94 -1.94 29.25
CA TRP A 56 1.76 -3.40 29.40
C TRP A 56 0.58 -3.80 30.31
N ASP A 57 0.14 -2.93 31.20
CA ASP A 57 -0.99 -3.14 32.09
C ASP A 57 -2.35 -2.85 31.43
N ASN A 58 -2.35 -2.15 30.29
CA ASN A 58 -3.57 -1.79 29.57
C ASN A 58 -3.84 -2.75 28.40
N SER A 59 -4.83 -3.63 28.57
CA SER A 59 -5.21 -4.64 27.57
C SER A 59 -5.62 -4.04 26.22
N GLN A 60 -6.23 -2.85 26.20
CA GLN A 60 -6.60 -2.18 24.96
C GLN A 60 -5.35 -1.71 24.19
N MET A 61 -4.39 -1.09 24.89
CA MET A 61 -3.12 -0.64 24.28
C MET A 61 -2.30 -1.82 23.76
N ILE A 62 -2.29 -2.95 24.47
CA ILE A 62 -1.65 -4.19 24.00
C ILE A 62 -2.30 -4.69 22.71
N PHE A 63 -3.63 -4.70 22.66
CA PHE A 63 -4.35 -5.09 21.46
C PHE A 63 -4.02 -4.16 20.29
N ASP A 64 -3.98 -2.85 20.56
CA ASP A 64 -3.68 -1.82 19.57
C ASP A 64 -2.26 -1.97 18.99
N ALA A 65 -1.25 -2.07 19.86
CA ALA A 65 0.13 -2.35 19.46
C ALA A 65 0.24 -3.68 18.70
N GLY A 66 -0.50 -4.71 19.12
CA GLY A 66 -0.47 -6.04 18.53
C GLY A 66 -0.94 -6.06 17.08
N TYR A 67 -2.10 -5.47 16.76
CA TYR A 67 -2.55 -5.44 15.36
C TYR A 67 -1.68 -4.54 14.50
N GLN A 68 -1.19 -3.42 15.03
CA GLN A 68 -0.29 -2.52 14.32
C GLN A 68 0.99 -3.24 13.91
N PHE A 69 1.61 -3.98 14.84
CA PHE A 69 2.81 -4.77 14.56
C PHE A 69 2.59 -5.81 13.45
N ILE A 70 1.41 -6.43 13.41
CA ILE A 70 1.03 -7.35 12.33
C ILE A 70 0.95 -6.63 10.98
N PHE A 71 0.32 -5.45 10.93
CA PHE A 71 0.23 -4.66 9.69
C PHE A 71 1.59 -4.17 9.22
N THR A 72 2.39 -3.59 10.11
CA THR A 72 3.77 -3.13 9.83
C THR A 72 4.62 -4.28 9.29
N THR A 73 4.57 -5.44 9.95
CA THR A 73 5.29 -6.64 9.48
C THR A 73 4.79 -7.13 8.13
N SER A 74 3.47 -7.06 7.87
CA SER A 74 2.90 -7.39 6.56
C SER A 74 3.43 -6.45 5.48
N PHE A 75 3.46 -5.13 5.72
CA PHE A 75 3.92 -4.14 4.75
C PHE A 75 5.41 -4.30 4.43
N VAL A 76 6.25 -4.40 5.46
CA VAL A 76 7.70 -4.64 5.31
C VAL A 76 7.94 -5.97 4.61
N GLY A 77 7.26 -7.03 5.04
CA GLY A 77 7.39 -8.37 4.45
C GLY A 77 7.05 -8.38 2.96
N ARG A 78 5.96 -7.72 2.55
CA ARG A 78 5.55 -7.58 1.13
C ARG A 78 6.56 -6.79 0.32
N GLY A 79 7.05 -5.67 0.85
CA GLY A 79 8.08 -4.86 0.21
C GLY A 79 9.37 -5.67 -0.01
N LEU A 80 9.89 -6.30 1.04
CA LEU A 80 11.09 -7.13 0.97
C LEU A 80 10.91 -8.35 0.05
N HIS A 81 9.75 -9.00 0.09
CA HIS A 81 9.44 -10.12 -0.80
C HIS A 81 9.48 -9.71 -2.27
N ASN A 82 8.90 -8.54 -2.59
CA ASN A 82 8.92 -7.99 -3.96
C ASN A 82 10.35 -7.66 -4.40
N ILE A 83 11.16 -7.07 -3.51
CA ILE A 83 12.58 -6.76 -3.75
C ILE A 83 13.38 -8.03 -4.02
N TRP A 84 13.21 -9.06 -3.20
CA TRP A 84 13.90 -10.34 -3.33
C TRP A 84 13.55 -11.06 -4.63
N ASN A 85 12.28 -11.00 -5.04
CA ASN A 85 11.77 -11.69 -6.23
C ASN A 85 11.68 -10.77 -7.45
N GLN A 86 12.41 -9.66 -7.48
CA GLN A 86 12.29 -8.66 -8.54
C GLN A 86 12.58 -9.24 -9.93
N ASP A 87 13.60 -10.10 -10.07
CA ASP A 87 13.95 -10.71 -11.36
C ASP A 87 12.84 -11.64 -11.87
N ARG A 88 12.19 -12.38 -10.96
CA ARG A 88 11.03 -13.21 -11.30
C ARG A 88 9.83 -12.36 -11.71
N LEU A 89 9.59 -11.25 -11.01
CA LEU A 89 8.55 -10.29 -11.37
C LEU A 89 8.81 -9.67 -12.75
N GLN A 90 10.06 -9.36 -13.05
CA GLN A 90 10.48 -8.84 -14.35
C GLN A 90 10.21 -9.85 -15.47
N GLN A 91 10.62 -11.11 -15.27
CA GLN A 91 10.34 -12.20 -16.21
C GLN A 91 8.84 -12.41 -16.43
N LEU A 92 8.06 -12.34 -15.35
CA LEU A 92 6.61 -12.48 -15.43
C LEU A 92 5.97 -11.36 -16.26
N CYS A 93 6.39 -10.10 -16.07
CA CYS A 93 5.89 -8.98 -16.88
C CYS A 93 6.22 -9.15 -18.37
N ILE A 94 7.42 -9.63 -18.70
CA ILE A 94 7.84 -9.91 -20.08
C ILE A 94 7.01 -11.04 -20.67
N ALA A 95 6.81 -12.14 -19.93
CA ALA A 95 5.99 -13.26 -20.39
C ALA A 95 4.54 -12.81 -20.68
N ILE A 96 3.94 -12.03 -19.78
CA ILE A 96 2.59 -11.48 -19.97
C ILE A 96 2.50 -10.61 -21.23
N ASP A 97 3.49 -9.74 -21.48
CA ASP A 97 3.53 -8.90 -22.69
C ASP A 97 3.61 -9.74 -23.96
N ASN A 98 4.47 -10.78 -23.95
CA ASN A 98 4.63 -11.69 -25.08
C ASN A 98 3.37 -12.53 -25.33
N HIS A 99 2.64 -12.95 -24.30
CA HIS A 99 1.39 -13.69 -24.49
C HIS A 99 0.38 -12.90 -25.31
N TRP A 100 0.31 -11.57 -25.16
CA TRP A 100 -0.58 -10.75 -25.97
C TRP A 100 -0.24 -10.73 -27.47
N ASP A 101 0.99 -11.09 -27.85
CA ASP A 101 1.40 -11.22 -29.25
C ASP A 101 1.23 -12.66 -29.78
N ILE A 102 1.17 -13.67 -28.88
CA ILE A 102 1.02 -15.08 -29.24
C ILE A 102 -0.43 -15.41 -29.59
N PHE A 103 -1.39 -14.91 -28.82
CA PHE A 103 -2.81 -15.15 -29.04
C PHE A 103 -3.33 -14.19 -30.10
N THR A 104 -3.62 -14.73 -31.30
CA THR A 104 -4.06 -13.94 -32.46
C THR A 104 -5.50 -14.17 -32.86
N ASP A 105 -6.13 -15.26 -32.39
CA ASP A 105 -7.53 -15.54 -32.69
C ASP A 105 -8.46 -14.54 -31.99
N ASP A 106 -9.50 -14.10 -32.68
CA ASP A 106 -10.40 -13.07 -32.18
C ASP A 106 -11.15 -13.50 -30.90
N LEU A 107 -11.52 -14.78 -30.78
CA LEU A 107 -12.20 -15.32 -29.59
C LEU A 107 -11.24 -15.41 -28.41
N GLU A 108 -10.02 -15.90 -28.65
CA GLU A 108 -8.97 -15.98 -27.63
C GLU A 108 -8.64 -14.59 -27.05
N VAL A 109 -8.41 -13.61 -27.94
CA VAL A 109 -8.11 -12.23 -27.56
C VAL A 109 -9.28 -11.60 -26.82
N GLN A 110 -10.52 -11.89 -27.23
CA GLN A 110 -11.72 -11.42 -26.52
C GLN A 110 -11.79 -11.97 -25.09
N VAL A 111 -11.51 -13.26 -24.89
CA VAL A 111 -11.45 -13.88 -23.55
C VAL A 111 -10.37 -13.19 -22.71
N MET A 112 -9.15 -13.04 -23.24
CA MET A 112 -8.07 -12.36 -22.52
C MET A 112 -8.43 -10.92 -22.12
N LYS A 113 -9.08 -10.16 -23.03
CA LYS A 113 -9.56 -8.80 -22.75
C LYS A 113 -10.63 -8.75 -21.66
N ASN A 114 -11.52 -9.74 -21.61
CA ASN A 114 -12.55 -9.81 -20.58
C ASN A 114 -11.94 -9.97 -19.18
N TYR A 115 -10.98 -10.89 -19.02
CA TYR A 115 -10.26 -11.09 -17.76
C TYR A 115 -9.39 -9.89 -17.38
N SER A 116 -8.70 -9.29 -18.37
CA SER A 116 -7.94 -8.05 -18.17
C SER A 116 -8.84 -6.91 -17.67
N SER A 117 -10.01 -6.73 -18.28
CA SER A 117 -11.01 -5.75 -17.85
C SER A 117 -11.55 -6.02 -16.46
N LEU A 118 -11.83 -7.30 -16.14
CA LEU A 118 -12.28 -7.72 -14.81
C LEU A 118 -11.22 -7.40 -13.75
N SER A 119 -9.96 -7.78 -13.99
CA SER A 119 -8.83 -7.47 -13.11
C SER A 119 -8.72 -5.97 -12.87
N ARG A 120 -8.76 -5.13 -13.93
CA ARG A 120 -8.72 -3.67 -13.79
C ARG A 120 -9.85 -3.13 -12.93
N LYS A 121 -11.08 -3.63 -13.11
CA LYS A 121 -12.24 -3.20 -12.30
C LYS A 121 -12.03 -3.56 -10.83
N PHE A 122 -11.56 -4.78 -10.55
CA PHE A 122 -11.26 -5.22 -9.20
C PHE A 122 -10.15 -4.37 -8.56
N THR A 123 -9.03 -4.15 -9.27
CA THR A 123 -7.94 -3.29 -8.82
C THR A 123 -8.41 -1.87 -8.49
N LYS A 124 -9.28 -1.27 -9.33
CA LYS A 124 -9.86 0.06 -9.06
C LYS A 124 -10.74 0.07 -7.82
N LEU A 125 -11.61 -0.94 -7.66
CA LEU A 125 -12.47 -1.07 -6.49
C LEU A 125 -11.63 -1.22 -5.22
N PHE A 126 -10.63 -2.11 -5.25
CA PHE A 126 -9.71 -2.34 -4.15
C PHE A 126 -8.94 -1.07 -3.77
N ALA A 127 -8.38 -0.36 -4.75
CA ALA A 127 -7.70 0.91 -4.51
C ALA A 127 -8.65 1.97 -3.92
N GLY A 128 -9.89 2.05 -4.42
CA GLY A 128 -10.91 2.95 -3.90
C GLY A 128 -11.22 2.69 -2.42
N LEU A 129 -11.38 1.42 -2.03
CA LEU A 129 -11.62 1.03 -0.63
C LEU A 129 -10.45 1.44 0.27
N LEU A 130 -9.21 1.17 -0.16
CA LEU A 130 -8.01 1.55 0.61
C LEU A 130 -7.87 3.07 0.74
N ILE A 131 -8.22 3.83 -0.30
CA ILE A 131 -8.19 5.30 -0.24
C ILE A 131 -9.25 5.84 0.73
N VAL A 132 -10.45 5.27 0.75
CA VAL A 132 -11.50 5.66 1.72
C VAL A 132 -11.06 5.37 3.16
N MET A 133 -10.41 4.23 3.39
CA MET A 133 -9.82 3.92 4.69
C MET A 133 -8.74 4.95 5.08
N LEU A 134 -7.81 5.25 4.17
CA LEU A 134 -6.76 6.26 4.39
C LEU A 134 -7.35 7.62 4.76
N LEU A 135 -8.34 8.10 4.01
CA LEU A 135 -9.00 9.38 4.29
C LEU A 135 -9.68 9.38 5.66
N THR A 136 -10.23 8.25 6.09
CA THR A 136 -10.84 8.10 7.42
C THR A 136 -9.78 8.18 8.52
N PHE A 137 -8.64 7.47 8.37
CA PHE A 137 -7.52 7.53 9.30
C PHE A 137 -6.93 8.93 9.45
N VAL A 138 -6.86 9.69 8.34
CA VAL A 138 -6.39 11.08 8.33
C VAL A 138 -7.43 12.04 8.94
N ALA A 139 -8.72 11.79 8.74
CA ALA A 139 -9.78 12.66 9.24
C ALA A 139 -9.93 12.61 10.77
N ILE A 140 -9.73 11.45 11.40
CA ILE A 140 -9.86 11.25 12.86
C ILE A 140 -9.04 12.27 13.67
N PRO A 141 -7.71 12.42 13.48
CA PRO A 141 -6.90 13.39 14.23
C PRO A 141 -7.16 14.84 13.84
N LEU A 142 -7.65 15.11 12.62
CA LEU A 142 -7.99 16.46 12.17
C LEU A 142 -9.36 16.95 12.68
N ALA A 143 -10.28 16.04 12.97
CA ALA A 143 -11.61 16.38 13.48
C ALA A 143 -11.59 17.26 14.74
N PRO A 144 -10.85 16.94 15.83
CA PRO A 144 -10.79 17.83 16.99
C PRO A 144 -10.18 19.20 16.67
N VAL A 145 -9.17 19.26 15.79
CA VAL A 145 -8.53 20.52 15.35
C VAL A 145 -9.53 21.42 14.64
N LEU A 146 -10.32 20.86 13.71
CA LEU A 146 -11.35 21.60 12.98
C LEU A 146 -12.46 22.08 13.92
N LEU A 147 -12.87 21.25 14.88
CA LEU A 147 -13.88 21.62 15.87
C LEU A 147 -13.39 22.73 16.81
N ASP A 148 -12.09 22.78 17.15
CA ASP A 148 -11.53 23.87 17.95
C ASP A 148 -11.61 25.22 17.23
N VAL A 149 -11.51 25.22 15.89
CA VAL A 149 -11.65 26.43 15.06
C VAL A 149 -13.10 26.84 14.86
N ILE A 150 -13.99 25.88 14.55
CA ILE A 150 -15.39 26.15 14.19
C ILE A 150 -16.27 26.38 15.43
N MET A 151 -16.03 25.62 16.49
CA MET A 151 -16.80 25.64 17.73
C MET A 151 -15.85 25.58 18.93
N PRO A 152 -15.15 26.69 19.23
CA PRO A 152 -14.19 26.76 20.32
C PRO A 152 -14.90 26.54 21.65
N ILE A 153 -14.30 25.73 22.50
CA ILE A 153 -14.65 25.55 23.91
C ILE A 153 -13.52 26.11 24.77
N ASN A 154 -13.80 26.43 26.05
CA ASN A 154 -12.81 27.07 26.94
C ASN A 154 -11.54 26.22 27.16
N GLU A 155 -11.61 24.91 26.92
CA GLU A 155 -10.50 23.97 27.04
C GLU A 155 -10.25 23.28 25.69
N SER A 156 -8.99 23.08 25.29
CA SER A 156 -8.67 22.37 24.05
C SER A 156 -9.14 20.92 24.09
N ARG A 157 -9.74 20.42 22.99
CA ARG A 157 -10.14 19.02 22.88
C ARG A 157 -8.90 18.10 22.86
N PRO A 158 -8.95 16.92 23.51
CA PRO A 158 -7.84 15.99 23.48
C PRO A 158 -7.56 15.54 22.04
N ARG A 159 -6.28 15.48 21.66
CA ARG A 159 -5.89 14.97 20.35
C ARG A 159 -5.98 13.44 20.35
N ILE A 160 -6.77 12.92 19.40
CA ILE A 160 -6.98 11.47 19.22
C ILE A 160 -6.28 11.07 17.95
N PHE A 161 -5.44 10.03 18.00
CA PHE A 161 -4.80 9.47 16.82
C PHE A 161 -5.54 8.20 16.39
N ALA A 162 -5.58 7.98 15.08
CA ALA A 162 -6.21 6.78 14.53
C ALA A 162 -5.28 5.55 14.60
N VAL A 163 -3.97 5.79 14.74
CA VAL A 163 -2.93 4.81 15.04
C VAL A 163 -2.27 5.30 16.31
N GLU A 164 -2.43 4.53 17.38
CA GLU A 164 -1.79 4.80 18.66
C GLU A 164 -0.29 4.56 18.53
N VAL A 165 0.54 5.54 18.89
CA VAL A 165 1.99 5.45 18.83
C VAL A 165 2.59 6.11 20.06
N GLU A 166 3.64 5.51 20.63
CA GLU A 166 4.33 6.06 21.80
C GLU A 166 5.72 6.56 21.43
N PHE A 167 5.92 7.87 21.51
CA PHE A 167 7.21 8.53 21.28
C PHE A 167 7.87 9.03 22.57
N ARG A 168 7.21 8.88 23.73
CA ARG A 168 7.57 9.52 25.00
C ARG A 168 7.68 11.04 24.89
N LEU A 169 6.91 11.61 23.96
CA LEU A 169 6.78 13.03 23.72
C LEU A 169 5.39 13.47 24.13
N ASN A 170 5.25 14.74 24.53
CA ASN A 170 3.93 15.31 24.75
C ASN A 170 3.17 15.37 23.41
N LYS A 171 2.07 14.61 23.32
CA LYS A 171 1.26 14.47 22.11
C LYS A 171 0.65 15.79 21.64
N GLU A 172 0.40 16.71 22.56
CA GLU A 172 -0.18 18.03 22.24
C GLU A 172 0.87 18.95 21.59
N ASP A 173 2.06 19.04 22.18
CA ASP A 173 3.14 19.91 21.69
C ASP A 173 3.69 19.44 20.33
N TYR A 174 3.71 18.12 20.10
CA TYR A 174 4.29 17.49 18.90
C TYR A 174 3.23 16.95 17.93
N PHE A 175 1.97 17.39 18.05
CA PHE A 175 0.86 16.88 17.25
C PHE A 175 1.16 16.84 15.74
N ILE A 176 1.65 17.95 15.16
CA ILE A 176 1.93 18.06 13.71
C ILE A 176 2.98 17.02 13.27
N PHE A 177 4.02 16.83 14.09
CA PHE A 177 5.08 15.87 13.79
C PHE A 177 4.55 14.43 13.85
N ILE A 178 3.84 14.07 14.92
CA ILE A 178 3.29 12.72 15.11
C ILE A 178 2.26 12.41 14.02
N PHE A 179 1.36 13.37 13.72
CA PHE A 179 0.37 13.25 12.67
C PHE A 179 1.02 13.09 11.28
N GLY A 180 2.02 13.90 10.96
CA GLY A 180 2.73 13.82 9.68
C GLY A 180 3.47 12.49 9.52
N TYR A 181 4.15 12.04 10.57
CA TYR A 181 4.88 10.77 10.56
C TYR A 181 3.94 9.56 10.43
N THR A 182 2.88 9.48 11.25
CA THR A 182 1.90 8.38 11.19
C THR A 182 1.16 8.36 9.86
N THR A 183 0.78 9.52 9.32
CA THR A 183 0.18 9.63 7.98
C THR A 183 1.13 9.13 6.89
N ALA A 184 2.43 9.47 6.98
CA ALA A 184 3.42 9.03 6.01
C ALA A 184 3.61 7.51 6.02
N ILE A 185 3.67 6.87 7.20
CA ILE A 185 3.70 5.39 7.31
C ILE A 185 2.46 4.78 6.68
N ILE A 186 1.26 5.21 7.09
CA ILE A 186 0.01 4.64 6.59
C ILE A 186 -0.08 4.78 5.06
N LEU A 187 0.34 5.93 4.52
CA LEU A 187 0.35 6.18 3.08
C LEU A 187 1.30 5.22 2.34
N VAL A 188 2.53 5.05 2.86
CA VAL A 188 3.54 4.16 2.26
C VAL A 188 3.10 2.70 2.36
N GLY A 189 2.67 2.24 3.54
CA GLY A 189 2.17 0.89 3.77
C GLY A 189 1.00 0.54 2.85
N ILE A 190 0.00 1.43 2.75
CA ILE A 190 -1.14 1.25 1.82
C ILE A 190 -0.67 1.20 0.37
N ASN A 191 0.30 2.04 -0.03
CA ASN A 191 0.83 2.01 -1.39
C ASN A 191 1.53 0.67 -1.72
N ILE A 192 2.33 0.15 -0.79
CA ILE A 192 2.99 -1.16 -0.92
C ILE A 192 1.95 -2.26 -1.10
N VAL A 193 0.95 -2.32 -0.21
CA VAL A 193 -0.15 -3.31 -0.30
C VAL A 193 -0.89 -3.18 -1.62
N MET A 194 -1.26 -1.96 -2.00
CA MET A 194 -1.99 -1.69 -3.24
C MET A 194 -1.21 -2.14 -4.46
N GLY A 195 0.09 -1.85 -4.54
CA GLY A 195 0.93 -2.27 -5.65
C GLY A 195 1.13 -3.78 -5.71
N VAL A 196 1.49 -4.41 -4.58
CA VAL A 196 1.78 -5.84 -4.52
C VAL A 196 0.53 -6.68 -4.74
N ASP A 197 -0.58 -6.38 -4.08
CA ASP A 197 -1.81 -7.18 -4.23
C ASP A 197 -2.47 -6.97 -5.59
N ALA A 198 -2.50 -5.74 -6.10
CA ALA A 198 -3.01 -5.50 -7.45
C ALA A 198 -2.23 -6.29 -8.50
N MET A 199 -0.90 -6.37 -8.35
CA MET A 199 -0.07 -7.19 -9.23
C MET A 199 -0.40 -8.69 -9.11
N HIS A 200 -0.60 -9.22 -7.91
CA HIS A 200 -1.03 -10.62 -7.73
C HIS A 200 -2.38 -10.89 -8.38
N ILE A 201 -3.38 -10.03 -8.14
CA ILE A 201 -4.72 -10.13 -8.74
C ILE A 201 -4.62 -10.13 -10.27
N MET A 202 -3.80 -9.24 -10.83
CA MET A 202 -3.56 -9.17 -12.26
C MET A 202 -2.91 -10.44 -12.81
N CYS A 203 -1.88 -10.97 -12.14
CA CYS A 203 -1.20 -12.19 -12.55
C CYS A 203 -2.15 -13.39 -12.53
N THR A 204 -2.95 -13.53 -11.47
CA THR A 204 -3.95 -14.59 -11.35
C THR A 204 -5.00 -14.47 -12.47
N ALA A 205 -5.56 -13.28 -12.69
CA ALA A 205 -6.54 -13.08 -13.75
C ALA A 205 -5.97 -13.35 -15.15
N HIS A 206 -4.72 -12.93 -15.41
CA HIS A 206 -4.05 -13.20 -16.67
C HIS A 206 -3.83 -14.71 -16.87
N ALA A 207 -3.32 -15.42 -15.85
CA ALA A 207 -3.15 -16.86 -15.90
C ALA A 207 -4.47 -17.59 -16.18
N CYS A 208 -5.55 -17.26 -15.46
CA CYS A 208 -6.88 -17.80 -15.73
C CYS A 208 -7.34 -17.54 -17.17
N SER A 209 -7.01 -16.37 -17.73
CA SER A 209 -7.40 -16.04 -19.10
C SER A 209 -6.69 -16.89 -20.15
N LEU A 210 -5.42 -17.26 -19.91
CA LEU A 210 -4.67 -18.16 -20.81
C LEU A 210 -5.32 -19.55 -20.83
N PHE A 211 -5.68 -20.09 -19.67
CA PHE A 211 -6.37 -21.37 -19.59
C PHE A 211 -7.77 -21.35 -20.21
N ALA A 212 -8.46 -20.21 -20.12
CA ALA A 212 -9.78 -20.06 -20.71
C ALA A 212 -9.73 -19.83 -22.23
N ALA A 213 -8.68 -19.21 -22.75
CA ALA A 213 -8.52 -18.95 -24.18
C ALA A 213 -8.17 -20.22 -24.99
N VAL A 214 -7.35 -21.11 -24.44
CA VAL A 214 -6.92 -22.35 -25.12
C VAL A 214 -7.98 -23.48 -25.06
N ARG A 215 -9.10 -23.24 -24.37
CA ARG A 215 -10.18 -24.24 -24.19
C ARG A 215 -11.25 -24.10 -25.24
#